data_AF-A0AAW1JUV9-F1
#
_entry.id   AF-A0AAW1JUV9-F1
#
_cell.length_a   1.000
_cell.length_b   1.000
_cell.length_c   1.000
_cell.angle_alpha   90.00
_cell.angle_beta   90.00
_cell.angle_gamma   90.00
#
_symmetry.space_group_name_H-M   'P 1'
#
loop_
_entity.id
_entity.type
_entity.pdbx_description
1 polymer ?
#
loop_
_entity_poly.entity_id
_entity_poly.type
_entity_poly.pdbx_seq_one_letter_code
_entity_poly.pdbx_strand_id
1 'polypeptide(L)'
;MAAHLSCLAFFTLFNFFIIHGYGEIIYEEGYSVKTVVDGNKLNINPHSVVFRLGFHDLILLDSSASLFYTLSFPLSQESVIKKFAGNEKGYSDGVAAMFNKPRSFTVDLKGNAYVADRDNFAIRKISRSGVTTTIAGGYLKTRGRVDGPGRNATFSPDYELTFVPEMCALLVMDHGNKLIRLINLKQEDCGSPKSGLAVGAVWASAIIIPCLVGLVIGFAIRPYIMPQTGRVQPPQGQQTMDVLPNETGETNTDALLRHQKRNC
;
A
#
# COMPACT_ATOMS: atom_id res chain seq x y z
N MET A 1 -31.59 -27.05 -77.67
CA MET A 1 -30.45 -27.98 -77.88
C MET A 1 -29.36 -27.56 -76.91
N ALA A 2 -29.20 -28.06 -75.67
CA ALA A 2 -29.25 -29.44 -75.16
C ALA A 2 -28.57 -30.39 -76.15
N ALA A 3 -27.53 -31.15 -75.84
CA ALA A 3 -26.73 -31.37 -74.65
C ALA A 3 -25.52 -32.21 -75.14
N HIS A 4 -24.46 -32.35 -74.36
CA HIS A 4 -23.76 -33.63 -74.16
C HIS A 4 -22.73 -33.37 -73.04
N LEU A 5 -23.01 -33.82 -71.82
CA LEU A 5 -22.62 -35.14 -71.28
C LEU A 5 -21.10 -35.32 -71.30
N SER A 6 -20.42 -35.81 -70.28
CA SER A 6 -20.77 -36.34 -68.95
C SER A 6 -19.42 -36.73 -68.31
N CYS A 7 -19.46 -37.20 -67.08
CA CYS A 7 -18.39 -38.01 -66.47
C CYS A 7 -17.09 -37.27 -66.18
N LEU A 8 -16.99 -36.73 -64.97
CA LEU A 8 -16.03 -37.26 -64.01
C LEU A 8 -16.59 -36.97 -62.60
N ALA A 9 -17.42 -37.88 -62.13
CA ALA A 9 -17.72 -37.97 -60.70
C ALA A 9 -16.48 -38.49 -59.96
N PHE A 10 -16.38 -38.17 -58.67
CA PHE A 10 -15.45 -38.72 -57.70
C PHE A 10 -14.00 -38.25 -57.76
N PHE A 11 -13.74 -37.02 -57.32
CA PHE A 11 -12.57 -36.75 -56.48
C PHE A 11 -12.96 -35.78 -55.36
N THR A 12 -13.24 -36.37 -54.20
CA THR A 12 -13.03 -35.82 -52.86
C THR A 12 -13.43 -34.35 -52.62
N LEU A 13 -14.67 -34.17 -52.15
CA LEU A 13 -15.06 -33.05 -51.29
C LEU A 13 -14.28 -33.13 -49.96
N PHE A 14 -13.00 -32.79 -49.98
CA PHE A 14 -12.29 -32.36 -48.79
C PHE A 14 -12.37 -30.82 -48.77
N ASN A 15 -13.55 -30.31 -48.41
CA ASN A 15 -13.62 -28.96 -47.90
C ASN A 15 -12.85 -28.99 -46.58
N PHE A 16 -11.58 -28.62 -46.63
CA PHE A 16 -10.88 -28.10 -45.46
C PHE A 16 -11.69 -26.87 -45.01
N PHE A 17 -12.66 -27.08 -44.12
CA PHE A 17 -13.07 -26.04 -43.21
C PHE A 17 -11.83 -25.74 -42.38
N ILE A 18 -11.03 -24.79 -42.84
CA ILE A 18 -10.13 -24.09 -41.94
C ILE A 18 -11.05 -23.30 -41.02
N ILE A 19 -11.42 -23.93 -39.90
CA ILE A 19 -12.01 -23.23 -38.75
C ILE A 19 -10.88 -22.33 -38.26
N HIS A 20 -10.84 -21.12 -38.80
CA HIS A 20 -10.05 -20.06 -38.22
C HIS A 20 -10.73 -19.74 -36.87
N GLY A 21 -10.21 -20.35 -35.80
CA GLY A 21 -10.61 -20.10 -34.42
C GLY A 21 -10.18 -18.71 -33.95
N TYR A 22 -10.61 -17.66 -34.64
CA TYR A 22 -10.54 -16.31 -34.12
C TYR A 22 -11.74 -16.15 -33.20
N GLY A 23 -11.48 -16.13 -31.89
CA GLY A 23 -12.49 -15.74 -30.91
C GLY A 23 -13.03 -14.36 -31.27
N GLU A 24 -14.35 -14.24 -31.32
CA GLU A 24 -15.02 -12.97 -31.60
C GLU A 24 -14.73 -11.96 -30.47
N ILE A 25 -14.42 -10.72 -30.84
CA ILE A 25 -14.23 -9.64 -29.87
C ILE A 25 -15.62 -9.19 -29.40
N ILE A 26 -15.90 -9.34 -28.11
CA ILE A 26 -17.16 -8.91 -27.49
C ILE A 26 -16.93 -7.55 -26.81
N TYR A 27 -17.67 -6.54 -27.25
CA TYR A 27 -17.65 -5.21 -26.63
C TYR A 27 -18.75 -5.09 -25.57
N GLU A 28 -18.40 -4.53 -24.40
CA GLU A 28 -19.37 -4.16 -23.36
C GLU A 28 -20.00 -2.80 -23.69
N GLU A 29 -21.33 -2.68 -23.60
CA GLU A 29 -22.05 -1.43 -23.84
C GLU A 29 -21.93 -0.46 -22.64
N GLY A 30 -22.17 0.84 -22.87
CA GLY A 30 -22.21 1.86 -21.80
C GLY A 30 -20.94 2.67 -21.59
N TYR A 31 -19.84 2.33 -22.27
CA TYR A 31 -18.61 3.14 -22.27
C TYR A 31 -18.62 4.17 -23.41
N SER A 32 -18.22 5.41 -23.10
CA SER A 32 -18.03 6.47 -24.11
C SER A 32 -16.66 7.12 -23.93
N VAL A 33 -16.04 7.51 -25.05
CA VAL A 33 -14.72 8.17 -25.06
C VAL A 33 -14.90 9.62 -25.49
N LYS A 34 -14.39 10.56 -24.68
CA LYS A 34 -14.41 12.00 -24.97
C LYS A 34 -13.02 12.59 -24.78
N THR A 35 -12.57 13.37 -25.77
CA THR A 35 -11.34 14.15 -25.65
C THR A 35 -11.57 15.34 -24.71
N VAL A 36 -10.88 15.35 -23.57
CA VAL A 36 -10.87 16.46 -22.61
C VAL A 36 -9.67 17.40 -22.80
N VAL A 37 -8.56 16.92 -23.35
CA VAL A 37 -7.36 17.72 -23.65
C VAL A 37 -6.81 17.28 -25.00
N ASP A 38 -6.51 18.25 -25.86
CA ASP A 38 -5.91 18.01 -27.17
C ASP A 38 -4.46 18.50 -27.18
N GLY A 39 -3.51 17.58 -27.04
CA GLY A 39 -2.09 17.87 -27.01
C GLY A 39 -1.56 18.53 -28.29
N ASN A 40 -2.16 18.23 -29.46
CA ASN A 40 -1.74 18.82 -30.73
C ASN A 40 -2.01 20.32 -30.76
N LYS A 41 -3.15 20.76 -30.20
CA LYS A 41 -3.48 22.20 -30.08
C LYS A 41 -2.58 22.94 -29.10
N LEU A 42 -2.08 22.24 -28.09
CA LEU A 42 -1.26 22.82 -27.02
C LEU A 42 0.25 22.64 -27.23
N ASN A 43 0.65 21.94 -28.30
CA ASN A 43 2.02 21.51 -28.55
C ASN A 43 2.65 20.79 -27.34
N ILE A 44 1.85 19.92 -26.72
CA ILE A 44 2.25 19.04 -25.61
C ILE A 44 2.04 17.61 -26.10
N ASN A 45 2.95 16.70 -25.77
CA ASN A 45 2.84 15.28 -26.06
C ASN A 45 2.58 14.47 -24.78
N PRO A 46 1.30 14.31 -24.37
CA PRO A 46 0.92 13.51 -23.22
C PRO A 46 1.50 12.09 -23.29
N HIS A 47 2.33 11.73 -22.30
CA HIS A 47 2.86 10.36 -22.18
C HIS A 47 2.17 9.58 -21.05
N SER A 48 2.02 10.18 -19.86
CA SER A 48 1.33 9.57 -18.73
C SER A 48 0.65 10.61 -17.86
N VAL A 49 -0.38 10.20 -17.14
CA VAL A 49 -1.18 11.08 -16.28
C VAL A 49 -1.48 10.40 -14.95
N VAL A 50 -1.41 11.13 -13.85
CA VAL A 50 -1.68 10.62 -12.49
C VAL A 50 -2.50 11.63 -11.71
N PHE A 51 -3.52 11.15 -10.99
CA PHE A 51 -4.34 11.97 -10.11
C PHE A 51 -3.64 12.25 -8.78
N ARG A 52 -3.72 13.50 -8.32
CA ARG A 52 -3.21 13.90 -7.01
C ARG A 52 -4.31 13.98 -5.98
N LEU A 53 -4.36 12.97 -5.12
CA LEU A 53 -5.25 12.94 -3.97
C LEU A 53 -5.04 14.19 -3.09
N GLY A 54 -6.13 14.86 -2.73
CA GLY A 54 -6.12 16.08 -1.91
C GLY A 54 -5.90 17.39 -2.66
N PHE A 55 -5.48 17.37 -3.94
CA PHE A 55 -5.25 18.59 -4.74
C PHE A 55 -6.34 18.85 -5.78
N HIS A 56 -7.19 17.87 -6.06
CA HIS A 56 -8.22 17.96 -7.11
C HIS A 56 -7.62 18.40 -8.45
N ASP A 57 -6.47 17.81 -8.80
CA ASP A 57 -5.83 17.99 -10.10
C ASP A 57 -5.13 16.71 -10.58
N LEU A 58 -4.70 16.75 -11.84
CA LEU A 58 -3.88 15.73 -12.48
C LEU A 58 -2.48 16.30 -12.69
N ILE A 59 -1.44 15.46 -12.52
CA ILE A 59 -0.14 15.72 -13.14
C ILE A 59 -0.11 15.00 -14.48
N LEU A 60 0.35 15.71 -15.51
CA LEU A 60 0.63 15.19 -16.84
C LEU A 60 2.14 15.20 -17.07
N LEU A 61 2.67 14.11 -17.61
CA LEU A 61 4.04 14.02 -18.07
C LEU A 61 4.10 14.14 -19.60
N ASP A 62 4.88 15.09 -20.10
CA ASP A 62 5.41 15.07 -21.46
C ASP A 62 6.84 14.53 -21.42
N SER A 63 6.95 13.23 -21.66
CA SER A 63 8.25 12.53 -21.67
C SER A 63 9.18 13.09 -22.75
N SER A 64 8.61 13.51 -23.88
CA SER A 64 9.38 13.93 -25.03
C SER A 64 10.09 15.26 -24.78
N ALA A 65 9.40 16.21 -24.14
CA ALA A 65 9.89 17.51 -23.73
C ALA A 65 10.58 17.49 -22.35
N SER A 66 10.48 16.39 -21.58
CA SER A 66 10.99 16.29 -20.21
C SER A 66 10.33 17.30 -19.25
N LEU A 67 9.04 17.53 -19.46
CA LEU A 67 8.22 18.51 -18.73
C LEU A 67 7.05 17.84 -18.02
N PHE A 68 6.68 18.39 -16.87
CA PHE A 68 5.50 18.02 -16.10
C PHE A 68 4.53 19.19 -16.05
N TYR A 69 3.25 18.90 -16.15
CA TYR A 69 2.17 19.89 -16.09
C TYR A 69 1.12 19.48 -15.07
N THR A 70 0.32 20.43 -14.60
CA THR A 70 -0.87 20.20 -13.78
C THR A 70 -2.13 20.66 -14.49
N LEU A 71 -3.21 19.90 -14.33
CA LEU A 71 -4.55 20.20 -14.84
C LEU A 71 -5.59 20.11 -13.73
N SER A 72 -6.28 21.20 -13.45
CA SER A 72 -7.29 21.26 -12.38
C SER A 72 -8.66 20.79 -12.87
N PHE A 73 -9.42 20.13 -12.00
CA PHE A 73 -10.81 19.79 -12.28
C PHE A 73 -11.74 21.02 -12.16
N PRO A 74 -12.88 21.06 -12.87
CA PRO A 74 -13.33 20.06 -13.86
C PRO A 74 -12.53 20.11 -15.17
N LEU A 75 -12.34 18.95 -15.80
CA LEU A 75 -11.61 18.86 -17.08
C LEU A 75 -12.52 19.20 -18.26
N SER A 76 -12.02 20.05 -19.15
CA SER A 76 -12.66 20.45 -20.40
C SER A 76 -11.60 20.79 -21.45
N GLN A 77 -12.02 20.98 -22.70
CA GLN A 77 -11.11 21.42 -23.77
C GLN A 77 -10.51 22.82 -23.52
N GLU A 78 -11.01 23.54 -22.52
CA GLU A 78 -10.54 24.85 -22.08
C GLU A 78 -9.75 24.78 -20.76
N SER A 79 -9.45 23.58 -20.25
CA SER A 79 -8.68 23.39 -19.03
C SER A 79 -7.32 24.07 -19.12
N VAL A 80 -7.02 24.90 -18.12
CA VAL A 80 -5.74 25.60 -18.02
C VAL A 80 -4.65 24.61 -17.61
N ILE A 81 -3.69 24.38 -18.51
CA ILE A 81 -2.50 23.58 -18.24
C ILE A 81 -1.40 24.48 -17.67
N LYS A 82 -0.85 24.11 -16.52
CA LYS A 82 0.25 24.86 -15.88
C LYS A 82 1.49 24.00 -15.79
N LYS A 83 2.65 24.57 -16.11
CA LYS A 83 3.94 23.89 -15.91
C LYS A 83 4.15 23.62 -14.41
N PHE A 84 4.46 22.38 -14.06
CA PHE A 84 4.69 21.92 -12.69
C PHE A 84 6.17 21.72 -12.39
N ALA A 85 6.91 21.08 -13.30
CA ALA A 85 8.34 20.82 -13.15
C ALA A 85 9.03 20.55 -14.50
N GLY A 86 10.36 20.55 -14.47
CA GLY A 86 11.22 20.29 -15.63
C GLY A 86 11.62 21.56 -16.35
N ASN A 87 12.68 21.48 -17.16
CA ASN A 87 13.12 22.56 -18.02
C ASN A 87 13.51 21.98 -19.38
N GLU A 88 14.76 22.13 -19.79
CA GLU A 88 15.30 21.41 -20.93
C GLU A 88 15.76 19.99 -20.56
N LYS A 89 16.07 19.22 -21.61
CA LYS A 89 16.65 17.88 -21.44
C LYS A 89 18.02 18.00 -20.76
N GLY A 90 18.20 17.32 -19.63
CA GLY A 90 19.44 17.34 -18.88
C GLY A 90 19.34 16.66 -17.52
N TYR A 91 20.29 16.92 -16.63
CA TYR A 91 20.33 16.36 -15.28
C TYR A 91 20.76 17.41 -14.24
N SER A 92 19.78 18.04 -13.60
CA SER A 92 19.99 18.96 -12.48
C SER A 92 18.81 18.89 -11.51
N ASP A 93 19.09 19.04 -10.22
CA ASP A 93 18.10 19.18 -9.15
C ASP A 93 17.71 20.65 -8.92
N GLY A 94 16.68 20.90 -8.10
CA GLY A 94 16.19 22.24 -7.75
C GLY A 94 14.85 22.59 -8.38
N VAL A 95 14.49 23.88 -8.36
CA VAL A 95 13.24 24.39 -8.97
C VAL A 95 13.33 24.39 -10.49
N ALA A 96 14.50 24.72 -11.05
CA ALA A 96 14.79 24.66 -12.48
C ALA A 96 15.42 23.31 -12.87
N ALA A 97 14.89 22.22 -12.30
CA ALA A 97 15.42 20.89 -12.54
C ALA A 97 15.30 20.47 -14.00
N MET A 98 16.31 19.74 -14.47
CA MET A 98 16.32 19.10 -15.77
C MET A 98 16.11 17.59 -15.62
N PHE A 99 15.30 17.04 -16.53
CA PHE A 99 15.05 15.62 -16.68
C PHE A 99 15.45 15.18 -18.08
N ASN A 100 15.56 13.88 -18.33
CA ASN A 100 15.95 13.34 -19.61
C ASN A 100 15.10 12.11 -19.96
N LYS A 101 14.09 12.34 -20.82
CA LYS A 101 13.14 11.32 -21.27
C LYS A 101 12.54 10.51 -20.11
N PRO A 102 11.93 11.19 -19.11
CA PRO A 102 11.29 10.49 -17.99
C PRO A 102 10.24 9.50 -18.51
N ARG A 103 10.24 8.26 -18.00
CA ARG A 103 9.43 7.17 -18.55
C ARG A 103 8.10 6.99 -17.83
N SER A 104 8.08 7.18 -16.53
CA SER A 104 6.91 7.02 -15.67
C SER A 104 7.05 7.89 -14.43
N PHE A 105 5.94 8.08 -13.73
CA PHE A 105 5.97 8.69 -12.42
C PHE A 105 4.76 8.22 -11.59
N THR A 106 4.88 8.33 -10.28
CA THR A 106 3.82 8.04 -9.30
C THR A 106 3.75 9.18 -8.29
N VAL A 107 2.69 9.27 -7.49
CA VAL A 107 2.48 10.35 -6.53
C VAL A 107 2.17 9.77 -5.15
N ASP A 108 2.81 10.30 -4.10
CA ASP A 108 2.49 9.92 -2.71
C ASP A 108 1.25 10.62 -2.15
N LEU A 109 0.83 10.22 -0.95
CA LEU A 109 -0.34 10.80 -0.26
C LEU A 109 -0.18 12.30 0.08
N LYS A 110 1.04 12.84 0.00
CA LYS A 110 1.33 14.25 0.26
C LYS A 110 1.43 15.08 -1.02
N GLY A 111 1.30 14.44 -2.18
CA GLY A 111 1.36 15.08 -3.48
C GLY A 111 2.77 15.29 -4.01
N ASN A 112 3.80 14.62 -3.46
CA ASN A 112 5.11 14.58 -4.11
C ASN A 112 5.08 13.56 -5.25
N ALA A 113 5.70 13.89 -6.38
CA ALA A 113 5.83 12.99 -7.51
C ALA A 113 7.21 12.31 -7.52
N TYR A 114 7.24 11.00 -7.76
CA TYR A 114 8.46 10.23 -7.93
C TYR A 114 8.57 9.81 -9.38
N VAL A 115 9.69 10.11 -10.01
CA VAL A 115 9.90 10.09 -11.45
C VAL A 115 10.98 9.09 -11.81
N ALA A 116 10.70 8.22 -12.78
CA ALA A 116 11.70 7.41 -13.46
C ALA A 116 12.37 8.26 -14.55
N ASP A 117 13.50 8.88 -14.21
CA ASP A 117 14.28 9.72 -15.12
C ASP A 117 15.21 8.84 -15.96
N ARG A 118 14.65 8.28 -17.04
CA ARG A 118 15.15 7.08 -17.70
C ARG A 118 16.55 7.25 -18.28
N ASP A 119 16.80 8.31 -19.06
CA ASP A 119 18.11 8.50 -19.70
C ASP A 119 19.15 9.09 -18.73
N ASN A 120 18.74 9.44 -17.50
CA ASN A 120 19.63 9.81 -16.41
C ASN A 120 19.87 8.64 -15.43
N PHE A 121 19.24 7.49 -15.63
CA PHE A 121 19.32 6.31 -14.75
C PHE A 121 19.03 6.65 -13.27
N ALA A 122 18.09 7.57 -13.04
CA ALA A 122 17.85 8.17 -11.73
C ALA A 122 16.36 8.15 -11.36
N ILE A 123 16.09 7.89 -10.09
CA ILE A 123 14.77 8.08 -9.50
C ILE A 123 14.78 9.43 -8.79
N ARG A 124 13.90 10.32 -9.25
CA ARG A 124 13.83 11.72 -8.82
C ARG A 124 12.55 11.94 -8.03
N LYS A 125 12.56 12.86 -7.07
CA LYS A 125 11.39 13.29 -6.31
C LYS A 125 11.13 14.76 -6.59
N ILE A 126 9.96 15.09 -7.09
CA ILE A 126 9.42 16.45 -7.21
C ILE A 126 8.54 16.67 -5.99
N SER A 127 8.95 17.57 -5.11
CA SER A 127 8.11 18.00 -3.98
C SER A 127 6.85 18.70 -4.46
N ARG A 128 5.84 18.79 -3.60
CA ARG A 128 4.62 19.58 -3.85
C ARG A 128 4.90 21.03 -4.32
N SER A 129 5.97 21.65 -3.84
CA SER A 129 6.38 23.01 -4.21
C SER A 129 7.17 23.09 -5.53
N GLY A 130 7.33 21.97 -6.25
CA GLY A 130 8.04 21.91 -7.53
C GLY A 130 9.57 21.76 -7.41
N VAL A 131 10.12 21.69 -6.19
CA VAL A 131 11.56 21.44 -6.00
C VAL A 131 11.86 19.97 -6.28
N THR A 132 12.79 19.69 -7.19
CA THR A 132 13.24 18.33 -7.52
C THR A 132 14.52 17.96 -6.77
N THR A 133 14.59 16.71 -6.32
CA THR A 133 15.79 16.09 -5.72
C THR A 133 16.00 14.69 -6.29
N THR A 134 17.22 14.17 -6.25
CA THR A 134 17.52 12.78 -6.60
C THR A 134 17.48 11.89 -5.36
N ILE A 135 16.70 10.80 -5.39
CA ILE A 135 16.58 9.87 -4.25
C ILE A 135 17.34 8.55 -4.47
N ALA A 136 17.51 8.12 -5.71
CA ALA A 136 18.34 6.96 -6.05
C ALA A 136 18.88 7.06 -7.49
N GLY A 137 20.04 6.45 -7.75
CA GLY A 137 20.61 6.42 -9.10
C GLY A 137 21.25 7.73 -9.57
N GLY A 138 21.60 7.78 -10.85
CA GLY A 138 22.15 8.95 -11.56
C GLY A 138 23.56 9.42 -11.17
N TYR A 139 24.02 9.16 -9.95
CA TYR A 139 25.33 9.65 -9.47
C TYR A 139 26.51 9.12 -10.31
N LEU A 140 26.50 7.82 -10.64
CA LEU A 140 27.54 7.18 -11.45
C LEU A 140 27.35 7.41 -12.96
N LYS A 141 26.24 8.05 -13.39
CA LYS A 141 25.89 8.29 -14.81
C LYS A 141 25.98 7.04 -15.69
N THR A 142 25.68 5.89 -15.13
CA THR A 142 25.72 4.60 -15.84
C THR A 142 24.51 3.76 -15.50
N ARG A 143 24.08 2.97 -16.47
CA ARG A 143 23.08 1.93 -16.26
C ARG A 143 23.67 0.77 -15.46
N GLY A 144 22.83 0.05 -14.73
CA GLY A 144 23.25 -1.12 -13.97
C GLY A 144 22.11 -1.71 -13.16
N ARG A 145 22.45 -2.60 -12.23
CA ARG A 145 21.50 -3.31 -11.36
C ARG A 145 21.97 -3.39 -9.90
N VAL A 146 22.92 -2.53 -9.54
CA VAL A 146 23.56 -2.55 -8.21
C VAL A 146 22.55 -2.01 -7.20
N ASP A 147 22.36 -2.76 -6.11
CA ASP A 147 21.59 -2.35 -4.93
C ASP A 147 22.48 -1.60 -3.92
N GLY A 148 21.87 -1.06 -2.87
CA GLY A 148 22.55 -0.38 -1.77
C GLY A 148 21.97 1.00 -1.49
N PRO A 149 22.74 1.89 -0.83
CA PRO A 149 22.32 3.26 -0.61
C PRO A 149 21.93 3.94 -1.92
N GLY A 150 20.89 4.78 -1.91
CA GLY A 150 20.31 5.37 -3.12
C GLY A 150 21.34 6.01 -4.07
N ARG A 151 22.36 6.69 -3.53
CA ARG A 151 23.46 7.30 -4.31
C ARG A 151 24.26 6.27 -5.14
N ASN A 152 24.41 5.05 -4.65
CA ASN A 152 25.24 4.01 -5.29
C ASN A 152 24.41 2.99 -6.08
N ALA A 153 23.09 2.99 -5.90
CA ALA A 153 22.20 2.14 -6.68
C ALA A 153 22.27 2.51 -8.17
N THR A 154 22.18 1.52 -9.06
CA THR A 154 22.13 1.73 -10.52
C THR A 154 20.92 1.01 -11.10
N PHE A 155 20.31 1.58 -12.15
CA PHE A 155 19.09 1.10 -12.79
C PHE A 155 19.31 0.89 -14.28
N SER A 156 18.49 0.06 -14.93
CA SER A 156 18.46 0.01 -16.40
C SER A 156 17.82 1.31 -16.97
N PRO A 157 17.83 1.55 -18.29
CA PRO A 157 17.04 2.62 -18.89
C PRO A 157 15.54 2.28 -19.04
N ASP A 158 15.11 1.07 -18.70
CA ASP A 158 13.72 0.63 -18.87
C ASP A 158 13.16 0.17 -17.53
N TYR A 159 12.53 1.12 -16.83
CA TYR A 159 11.93 0.87 -15.53
C TYR A 159 10.73 1.79 -15.27
N GLU A 160 9.86 1.32 -14.38
CA GLU A 160 8.66 2.00 -13.93
C GLU A 160 8.56 2.03 -12.41
N LEU A 161 7.80 2.98 -11.87
CA LEU A 161 7.63 3.21 -10.43
C LEU A 161 6.17 3.08 -10.02
N THR A 162 5.94 2.47 -8.86
CA THR A 162 4.65 2.54 -8.18
C THR A 162 4.84 2.84 -6.70
N PHE A 163 4.04 3.74 -6.15
CA PHE A 163 4.03 4.05 -4.73
C PHE A 163 3.08 3.10 -4.00
N VAL A 164 3.56 2.52 -2.91
CA VAL A 164 2.80 1.59 -2.08
C VAL A 164 2.62 2.21 -0.68
N PRO A 165 1.45 2.82 -0.39
CA PRO A 165 1.20 3.49 0.88
C PRO A 165 1.42 2.59 2.11
N GLU A 166 0.92 1.35 2.05
CA GLU A 166 1.01 0.37 3.14
C GLU A 166 2.44 0.02 3.55
N MET A 167 3.39 0.13 2.60
CA MET A 167 4.80 -0.18 2.82
C MET A 167 5.65 1.06 3.05
N CYS A 168 5.07 2.26 2.88
CA CYS A 168 5.84 3.51 2.84
C CYS A 168 7.03 3.41 1.88
N ALA A 169 6.80 2.88 0.67
CA ALA A 169 7.87 2.54 -0.25
C ALA A 169 7.48 2.80 -1.71
N LEU A 170 8.49 2.89 -2.57
CA LEU A 170 8.36 2.73 -4.01
C LEU A 170 8.75 1.30 -4.40
N LEU A 171 7.94 0.68 -5.25
CA LEU A 171 8.40 -0.45 -6.03
C LEU A 171 8.88 0.04 -7.38
N VAL A 172 10.07 -0.39 -7.75
CA VAL A 172 10.72 -0.14 -9.03
C VAL A 172 10.63 -1.42 -9.84
N MET A 173 9.82 -1.41 -10.88
CA MET A 173 9.79 -2.48 -11.87
C MET A 173 10.94 -2.18 -12.84
N ASP A 174 12.08 -2.83 -12.68
CA ASP A 174 13.27 -2.62 -13.50
C ASP A 174 13.28 -3.67 -14.64
N HIS A 175 12.49 -3.39 -15.68
CA HIS A 175 12.23 -4.30 -16.80
C HIS A 175 13.53 -4.71 -17.49
N GLY A 176 14.41 -3.74 -17.76
CA GLY A 176 15.69 -3.98 -18.42
C GLY A 176 16.63 -4.90 -17.65
N ASN A 177 16.44 -5.01 -16.32
CA ASN A 177 17.19 -5.92 -15.46
C ASN A 177 16.38 -7.13 -14.99
N LYS A 178 15.08 -7.21 -15.30
CA LYS A 178 14.13 -8.24 -14.84
C LYS A 178 14.04 -8.31 -13.30
N LEU A 179 14.01 -7.16 -12.64
CA LEU A 179 13.94 -7.05 -11.18
C LEU A 179 12.71 -6.27 -10.75
N ILE A 180 12.16 -6.62 -9.59
CA ILE A 180 11.30 -5.74 -8.81
C ILE A 180 12.11 -5.31 -7.59
N ARG A 181 12.29 -4.01 -7.41
CA ARG A 181 13.18 -3.46 -6.39
C ARG A 181 12.36 -2.55 -5.48
N LEU A 182 12.75 -2.50 -4.22
CA LEU A 182 12.05 -1.73 -3.20
C LEU A 182 12.91 -0.56 -2.75
N ILE A 183 12.34 0.64 -2.70
CA ILE A 183 12.95 1.83 -2.10
C ILE A 183 12.07 2.26 -0.94
N ASN A 184 12.57 2.06 0.28
CA ASN A 184 11.93 2.63 1.47
C ASN A 184 11.94 4.16 1.36
N LEU A 185 10.77 4.77 1.51
CA LEU A 185 10.65 6.21 1.57
C LEU A 185 10.86 6.70 3.01
N LYS A 186 11.05 8.01 3.14
CA LYS A 186 11.10 8.63 4.45
C LYS A 186 9.69 8.70 5.04
N GLN A 187 9.57 8.54 6.35
CA GLN A 187 8.27 8.54 7.01
C GLN A 187 7.49 9.84 6.77
N GLU A 188 8.19 10.98 6.64
CA GLU A 188 7.54 12.24 6.31
C GLU A 188 6.84 12.26 4.94
N ASP A 189 7.14 11.33 4.03
CA ASP A 189 6.59 11.29 2.67
C ASP A 189 5.34 10.42 2.55
N CYS A 190 5.11 9.53 3.51
CA CYS A 190 4.06 8.51 3.42
C CYS A 190 2.70 8.97 3.98
N GLY A 191 2.60 10.21 4.46
CA GLY A 191 1.46 10.68 5.25
C GLY A 191 1.48 10.07 6.66
N SER A 192 1.06 10.81 7.67
CA SER A 192 1.01 10.27 9.04
C SER A 192 0.12 9.03 9.04
N PRO A 193 0.50 7.91 9.70
CA PRO A 193 -0.45 6.88 10.02
C PRO A 193 -1.52 7.53 10.91
N LYS A 194 -2.69 7.83 10.35
CA LYS A 194 -3.87 7.94 11.21
C LYS A 194 -4.11 6.52 11.72
N SER A 195 -4.11 6.41 13.05
CA SER A 195 -4.39 5.22 13.86
C SER A 195 -3.40 4.04 13.76
N GLY A 196 -2.25 4.20 14.41
CA GLY A 196 -1.60 3.11 15.15
C GLY A 196 -2.04 3.20 16.60
N LEU A 197 -2.80 2.20 17.03
CA LEU A 197 -3.48 2.07 18.31
C LEU A 197 -2.52 2.18 19.52
N ALA A 198 -2.30 3.36 20.08
CA ALA A 198 -1.84 3.51 21.48
C ALA A 198 -3.04 3.40 22.44
N VAL A 199 -3.94 2.45 22.23
CA VAL A 199 -5.06 2.15 23.17
C VAL A 199 -4.56 1.28 24.34
N GLY A 200 -3.28 0.92 24.40
CA GLY A 200 -2.72 0.17 25.52
C GLY A 200 -2.41 0.98 26.80
N ALA A 201 -2.31 2.32 26.72
CA ALA A 201 -1.83 3.13 27.85
C ALA A 201 -2.95 3.76 28.71
N VAL A 202 -4.18 3.85 28.20
CA VAL A 202 -5.28 4.54 28.91
C VAL A 202 -6.05 3.60 29.84
N TRP A 203 -6.06 2.30 29.61
CA TRP A 203 -6.76 1.34 30.48
C TRP A 203 -5.94 0.91 31.71
N ALA A 204 -4.62 1.12 31.70
CA ALA A 204 -3.78 0.85 32.86
C ALA A 204 -4.04 1.86 34.00
N SER A 205 -4.31 3.13 33.69
CA SER A 205 -4.61 4.14 34.70
C SER A 205 -5.99 3.96 35.34
N ALA A 206 -6.98 3.46 34.58
CA ALA A 206 -8.34 3.26 35.08
C ALA A 206 -8.49 2.09 36.08
N ILE A 207 -7.55 1.13 36.11
CA ILE A 207 -7.58 0.00 37.07
C ILE A 207 -6.59 0.23 38.22
N ILE A 208 -5.42 0.80 37.94
CA ILE A 208 -4.37 0.97 38.95
C ILE A 208 -4.71 2.08 39.96
N ILE A 209 -5.31 3.18 39.50
CA ILE A 209 -5.62 4.32 40.38
C ILE A 209 -6.74 3.99 41.39
N PRO A 210 -7.87 3.38 41.01
CA PRO A 210 -8.90 3.00 41.99
C PRO A 210 -8.44 1.93 42.98
N CYS A 211 -7.55 1.02 42.55
CA CYS A 211 -7.03 -0.04 43.40
C CYS A 211 -6.09 0.51 44.48
N LEU A 212 -5.21 1.46 44.13
CA LEU A 212 -4.36 2.17 45.09
C LEU A 212 -5.17 3.04 46.06
N VAL A 213 -6.19 3.74 45.57
CA VAL A 213 -7.09 4.54 46.42
C VAL A 213 -7.86 3.64 47.40
N GLY A 214 -8.38 2.50 46.94
CA GLY A 214 -9.06 1.52 47.79
C GLY A 214 -8.15 0.94 48.89
N LEU A 215 -6.89 0.64 48.57
CA LEU A 215 -5.90 0.18 49.55
C LEU A 215 -5.61 1.23 50.63
N VAL A 216 -5.42 2.49 50.23
CA VAL A 216 -5.13 3.59 51.18
C VAL A 216 -6.33 3.86 52.09
N ILE A 217 -7.55 3.89 51.53
CA ILE A 217 -8.79 4.08 52.31
C ILE A 217 -8.99 2.90 53.27
N GLY A 218 -8.77 1.66 52.82
CA GLY A 218 -8.90 0.47 53.66
C GLY A 218 -7.95 0.47 54.86
N PHE A 219 -6.69 0.86 54.68
CA PHE A 219 -5.74 1.00 55.79
C PHE A 219 -6.10 2.15 56.74
N ALA A 220 -6.61 3.27 56.22
CA ALA A 220 -7.00 4.42 57.02
C ALA A 220 -8.26 4.18 57.87
N ILE A 221 -9.21 3.38 57.38
CA ILE A 221 -10.48 3.08 58.08
C ILE A 221 -10.34 1.89 59.04
N ARG A 222 -9.36 0.98 58.83
CA ARG A 222 -9.14 -0.23 59.66
C ARG A 222 -9.13 0.00 61.18
N PRO A 223 -8.55 1.08 61.75
CA PRO A 223 -8.59 1.31 63.20
C PRO A 223 -9.93 1.85 63.73
N TYR A 224 -10.89 2.18 62.86
CA TYR A 224 -12.17 2.80 63.25
C TYR A 224 -13.39 1.87 63.14
N ILE A 225 -13.20 0.64 62.67
CA ILE A 225 -14.28 -0.37 62.62
C ILE A 225 -14.41 -1.01 64.00
N MET A 226 -15.30 -0.46 64.85
CA MET A 226 -15.69 -1.13 66.08
C MET A 226 -16.59 -2.34 65.75
N PRO A 227 -16.30 -3.55 66.27
CA PRO A 227 -17.17 -4.69 66.05
C PRO A 227 -18.47 -4.48 66.82
N GLN A 228 -19.57 -4.20 66.11
CA GLN A 228 -20.89 -4.29 66.72
C GLN A 228 -21.24 -5.77 66.93
N THR A 229 -21.19 -6.20 68.19
CA THR A 229 -21.92 -7.38 68.66
C THR A 229 -23.42 -7.12 68.57
N GLY A 230 -24.10 -7.74 67.62
CA GLY A 230 -25.53 -7.53 67.39
C GLY A 230 -26.23 -8.71 66.70
N ARG A 231 -26.84 -9.56 67.53
CA ARG A 231 -28.04 -10.40 67.33
C ARG A 231 -28.25 -11.08 65.96
N VAL A 232 -28.08 -12.40 65.98
CA VAL A 232 -28.65 -13.36 65.02
C VAL A 232 -30.17 -13.40 65.15
N GLN A 233 -30.88 -13.22 64.04
CA GLN A 233 -32.24 -13.73 63.83
C GLN A 233 -32.29 -14.42 62.46
N PRO A 234 -32.69 -15.69 62.38
CA PRO A 234 -32.63 -16.48 61.14
C PRO A 234 -33.90 -16.29 60.28
N PRO A 235 -33.80 -16.34 58.95
CA PRO A 235 -34.96 -16.57 58.09
C PRO A 235 -35.35 -18.06 58.14
N GLN A 236 -36.65 -18.31 58.26
CA GLN A 236 -37.28 -19.63 58.30
C GLN A 236 -37.00 -20.42 57.02
N GLY A 237 -36.69 -21.71 57.21
CA GLY A 237 -36.45 -22.67 56.16
C GLY A 237 -37.72 -23.30 55.59
N GLN A 238 -37.56 -23.81 54.38
CA GLN A 238 -38.43 -24.76 53.68
C GLN A 238 -37.44 -25.50 52.74
N GLN A 239 -37.20 -26.80 52.74
CA GLN A 239 -37.91 -27.98 53.23
C GLN A 239 -36.86 -29.11 53.38
N THR A 240 -37.08 -30.00 54.36
CA THR A 240 -36.61 -31.40 54.53
C THR A 240 -35.94 -32.05 53.30
N MET A 241 -34.65 -32.41 53.36
CA MET A 241 -34.05 -33.65 53.92
C MET A 241 -34.57 -34.94 53.27
N ASP A 242 -33.73 -35.54 52.42
CA ASP A 242 -33.54 -36.99 52.40
C ASP A 242 -32.03 -37.30 52.50
N VAL A 243 -31.78 -38.32 53.32
CA VAL A 243 -30.56 -38.82 53.97
C VAL A 243 -29.80 -39.77 53.01
N LEU A 244 -28.48 -39.62 52.77
CA LEU A 244 -27.29 -40.35 53.31
C LEU A 244 -27.38 -41.91 53.25
N PRO A 245 -26.28 -42.71 53.17
CA PRO A 245 -24.93 -42.53 53.75
C PRO A 245 -23.80 -42.46 52.68
N ASN A 246 -22.71 -41.72 52.86
CA ASN A 246 -21.60 -41.80 53.84
C ASN A 246 -20.66 -43.00 53.65
N GLU A 247 -19.40 -42.69 53.94
CA GLU A 247 -18.27 -43.55 54.34
C GLU A 247 -17.15 -43.62 53.29
N THR A 248 -15.86 -43.40 53.57
CA THR A 248 -15.09 -42.88 54.72
C THR A 248 -13.60 -43.04 54.32
N GLY A 249 -12.71 -42.27 54.94
CA GLY A 249 -11.27 -42.61 55.07
C GLY A 249 -10.37 -41.79 54.16
N GLU A 250 -9.88 -40.62 54.59
CA GLU A 250 -8.63 -40.47 55.37
C GLU A 250 -7.47 -41.30 54.84
N THR A 251 -6.43 -40.61 54.34
CA THR A 251 -5.17 -40.49 55.09
C THR A 251 -4.32 -39.35 54.50
N ASN A 252 -4.03 -38.37 55.36
CA ASN A 252 -2.81 -37.56 55.29
C ASN A 252 -1.59 -38.48 55.45
N THR A 253 -0.53 -38.23 54.68
CA THR A 253 0.84 -37.96 55.15
C THR A 253 1.71 -37.84 53.90
N ASP A 254 2.18 -36.65 53.55
CA ASP A 254 3.38 -36.01 54.09
C ASP A 254 4.65 -36.47 53.38
N ALA A 255 5.31 -35.46 52.80
CA ALA A 255 6.74 -35.31 52.66
C ALA A 255 7.61 -36.37 51.95
N LEU A 256 8.47 -35.82 51.09
CA LEU A 256 9.81 -36.31 50.72
C LEU A 256 9.87 -37.48 49.74
N LEU A 257 10.40 -37.19 48.55
CA LEU A 257 11.68 -37.70 48.04
C LEU A 257 11.82 -37.25 46.57
N ARG A 258 12.71 -36.29 46.34
CA ARG A 258 14.02 -36.50 45.67
C ARG A 258 13.93 -36.82 44.18
N HIS A 259 14.49 -35.88 43.43
CA HIS A 259 15.63 -36.11 42.52
C HIS A 259 15.59 -37.36 41.62
N GLN A 260 15.72 -37.04 40.31
CA GLN A 260 16.70 -37.66 39.41
C GLN A 260 16.26 -38.89 38.60
N LYS A 261 16.07 -38.65 37.29
CA LYS A 261 16.44 -39.52 36.15
C LYS A 261 16.42 -38.61 34.91
N ARG A 262 17.53 -38.14 34.32
CA ARG A 262 18.63 -38.79 33.60
C ARG A 262 18.21 -39.83 32.56
N ASN A 263 18.56 -39.48 31.32
CA ASN A 263 18.93 -40.29 30.14
C ASN A 263 17.78 -40.95 29.36
N CYS A 264 17.47 -40.38 28.19
CA CYS A 264 18.03 -40.77 26.89
C CYS A 264 18.03 -39.56 25.95
#